data_AF-A0A5D2A2A3-F1
#
_entry.id   AF-A0A5D2A2A3-F1
#
_cell.length_a   1.000
_cell.length_b   1.000
_cell.length_c   1.000
_cell.angle_alpha   90.00
_cell.angle_beta   90.00
_cell.angle_gamma   90.00
#
_symmetry.space_group_name_H-M   'P 1'
#
loop_
_entity.id
_entity.type
_entity.pdbx_description
1 polymer ?
#
loop_
_entity_poly.entity_id
_entity_poly.type
_entity_poly.pdbx_seq_one_letter_code
_entity_poly.pdbx_strand_id
1 'polypeptide(L)'
;MDAAKRRDHIFFECSFSRKVWQPVLCLFSIHRTVGTWRQELTWAILRLKGKSLLVVIFKLVWSAYLYGIWRQRNKKYFGASFLTEDAILIQIKEIVWARLGGRPINGTDLVNASLCAYWGIIG
;
A
#
# COMPACT_ATOMS: atom_id res chain seq x y z
N MET A 1 -1.89 -15.51 -23.84
CA MET A 1 -2.30 -14.32 -23.06
C MET A 1 -1.04 -13.65 -22.51
N ASP A 2 -0.77 -12.41 -22.92
CA ASP A 2 0.43 -11.64 -22.57
C ASP A 2 0.62 -11.54 -21.04
N ALA A 3 1.85 -11.79 -20.57
CA ALA A 3 2.21 -11.73 -19.16
C ALA A 3 1.96 -10.33 -18.56
N ALA A 4 2.12 -9.27 -19.36
CA ALA A 4 1.85 -7.90 -18.95
C ALA A 4 0.37 -7.68 -18.60
N LYS A 5 -0.55 -8.11 -19.47
CA LYS A 5 -2.01 -8.00 -19.23
C LYS A 5 -2.44 -8.75 -17.96
N ARG A 6 -1.83 -9.91 -17.72
CA ARG A 6 -2.12 -10.69 -16.51
C ARG A 6 -1.67 -9.95 -15.24
N ARG A 7 -0.45 -9.38 -15.24
CA ARG A 7 0.09 -8.57 -14.15
C ARG A 7 -0.83 -7.37 -13.86
N ASP A 8 -1.16 -6.60 -14.90
CA ASP A 8 -1.93 -5.36 -14.75
C ASP A 8 -3.30 -5.64 -14.15
N HIS A 9 -3.95 -6.72 -14.63
CA HIS A 9 -5.20 -7.19 -14.06
C HIS A 9 -5.08 -7.59 -12.58
N ILE A 10 -4.06 -8.36 -12.22
CA ILE A 10 -3.87 -8.83 -10.84
C ILE A 10 -3.73 -7.66 -9.86
N PHE A 11 -2.95 -6.64 -10.24
CA PHE A 11 -2.53 -5.63 -9.30
C PHE A 11 -3.43 -4.40 -9.24
N PHE A 12 -4.13 -3.98 -10.31
CA PHE A 12 -4.96 -2.77 -10.23
C PHE A 12 -6.28 -2.79 -11.02
N GLU A 13 -6.58 -3.85 -11.78
CA GLU A 13 -7.82 -3.91 -12.56
C GLU A 13 -8.81 -4.96 -12.03
N CYS A 14 -8.35 -5.94 -11.23
CA CYS A 14 -9.23 -6.88 -10.54
C CYS A 14 -9.95 -6.19 -9.36
N SER A 15 -11.24 -6.51 -9.17
CA SER A 15 -12.08 -5.93 -8.12
C SER A 15 -11.46 -6.06 -6.72
N PHE A 16 -10.89 -7.22 -6.39
CA PHE A 16 -10.23 -7.45 -5.10
C PHE A 16 -9.06 -6.49 -4.87
N SER A 17 -8.14 -6.41 -5.84
CA SER A 17 -6.96 -5.52 -5.75
C SER A 17 -7.35 -4.06 -5.60
N ARG A 18 -8.40 -3.62 -6.30
CA ARG A 18 -8.94 -2.26 -6.22
C ARG A 18 -9.58 -1.96 -4.87
N LYS A 19 -10.32 -2.92 -4.30
CA LYS A 19 -10.93 -2.81 -2.96
C LYS A 19 -9.88 -2.74 -1.85
N VAL A 20 -8.71 -3.33 -2.04
CA VAL A 20 -7.57 -3.17 -1.10
C VAL A 20 -6.88 -1.81 -1.29
N TRP A 21 -6.69 -1.35 -2.53
CA TRP A 21 -5.97 -0.09 -2.80
C TRP A 21 -6.78 1.17 -2.51
N GLN A 22 -8.11 1.13 -2.65
CA GLN A 22 -8.95 2.31 -2.44
C GLN A 22 -8.87 2.85 -1.00
N PRO A 23 -8.99 2.04 0.07
CA PRO A 23 -8.75 2.49 1.44
C PRO A 23 -7.34 3.01 1.66
N VAL A 24 -6.34 2.42 1.00
CA VAL A 24 -4.95 2.89 1.07
C VAL A 24 -4.83 4.33 0.56
N LEU A 25 -5.44 4.66 -0.58
CA LEU A 25 -5.47 6.03 -1.08
C LEU A 25 -6.13 7.00 -0.07
N CYS A 26 -7.23 6.57 0.57
CA CYS A 26 -7.89 7.36 1.61
C CYS A 26 -6.99 7.61 2.84
N LEU A 27 -6.14 6.67 3.24
CA LEU A 27 -5.17 6.86 4.33
C LEU A 27 -4.11 7.94 4.03
N PHE A 28 -3.92 8.26 2.76
CA PHE A 28 -3.06 9.37 2.32
C PHE A 28 -3.86 10.62 1.92
N SER A 29 -5.15 10.68 2.28
CA SER A 29 -6.08 11.75 1.89
C SER A 29 -6.20 11.96 0.37
N ILE A 30 -5.99 10.90 -0.42
CA ILE A 30 -6.10 10.91 -1.87
C ILE A 30 -7.51 10.43 -2.26
N HIS A 31 -8.35 11.37 -2.70
CA HIS A 31 -9.76 11.13 -3.02
C HIS A 31 -9.99 10.94 -4.52
N ARG A 32 -9.38 9.90 -5.10
CA ARG A 32 -9.63 9.49 -6.49
C ARG A 32 -9.95 8.01 -6.57
N THR A 33 -10.55 7.60 -7.68
CA THR A 33 -10.73 6.18 -7.99
C THR A 33 -9.39 5.52 -8.34
N VAL A 34 -9.28 4.22 -8.05
CA VAL A 34 -8.12 3.41 -8.44
C VAL A 34 -7.97 3.43 -9.97
N GLY A 35 -6.78 3.78 -10.45
CA GLY A 35 -6.44 3.78 -11.87
C GLY A 35 -6.08 2.39 -12.38
N THR A 36 -5.65 2.34 -13.64
CA THR A 36 -4.98 1.19 -14.24
C THR A 36 -3.56 1.03 -13.66
N TRP A 37 -2.93 -0.14 -13.89
CA TRP A 37 -1.53 -0.36 -13.50
C TRP A 37 -0.61 0.77 -13.97
N ARG A 38 -0.74 1.19 -15.24
CA ARG A 38 0.10 2.25 -15.81
C ARG A 38 -0.13 3.60 -15.11
N GLN A 39 -1.37 3.94 -14.80
CA GLN A 39 -1.70 5.20 -14.11
C GLN A 39 -1.16 5.21 -12.68
N GLU A 40 -1.38 4.13 -11.92
CA GLU A 40 -0.90 4.00 -10.54
C GLU A 40 0.63 3.99 -10.48
N LEU A 41 1.29 3.22 -11.35
CA LEU A 41 2.75 3.16 -11.41
C LEU A 41 3.36 4.51 -11.79
N THR A 42 2.81 5.18 -12.79
CA THR A 42 3.28 6.53 -13.20
C THR A 42 3.12 7.52 -12.06
N TRP A 43 1.95 7.50 -11.40
CA TRP A 43 1.67 8.35 -10.25
C TRP A 43 2.65 8.07 -9.10
N ALA A 44 2.93 6.79 -8.81
CA ALA A 44 3.87 6.39 -7.78
C ALA A 44 5.31 6.86 -8.10
N ILE A 45 5.80 6.68 -9.34
CA ILE A 45 7.14 7.12 -9.74
C ILE A 45 7.30 8.64 -9.57
N LEU A 46 6.25 9.42 -9.86
CA LEU A 46 6.27 10.87 -9.72
C LEU A 46 6.23 11.33 -8.25
N ARG A 47 5.44 10.64 -7.41
CA ARG A 47 5.21 11.03 -6.01
C ARG A 47 6.23 10.45 -5.02
N LEU A 48 6.85 9.30 -5.32
CA LEU A 48 7.77 8.60 -4.43
C LEU A 48 9.22 9.08 -4.52
N LYS A 49 9.42 10.36 -4.81
CA LYS A 49 10.74 11.00 -4.88
C LYS A 49 11.08 11.67 -3.54
N GLY A 50 12.33 11.54 -3.10
CA GLY A 50 12.80 12.11 -1.84
C GLY A 50 12.73 11.17 -0.63
N LYS A 51 12.84 11.77 0.56
CA LYS A 51 13.04 11.10 1.85
C LYS A 51 12.10 11.59 2.96
N SER A 52 11.03 12.33 2.63
CA SER A 52 10.04 12.71 3.64
C SER A 52 9.37 11.48 4.24
N LEU A 53 8.88 11.57 5.48
CA LEU A 53 8.20 10.48 6.16
C LEU A 53 7.03 9.94 5.33
N LEU A 54 6.23 10.83 4.75
CA LEU A 54 5.14 10.49 3.82
C LEU A 54 5.63 9.60 2.68
N VAL A 55 6.73 9.98 2.02
CA VAL A 55 7.31 9.22 0.90
C VAL A 55 7.83 7.85 1.37
N VAL A 56 8.42 7.78 2.56
CA VAL A 56 8.87 6.51 3.16
C VAL A 56 7.70 5.59 3.46
N ILE A 57 6.66 6.09 4.15
CA ILE A 57 5.42 5.35 4.43
C ILE A 57 4.83 4.84 3.11
N PHE A 58 4.70 5.70 2.11
CA PHE A 58 4.09 5.32 0.85
C PHE A 58 4.90 4.25 0.09
N LYS A 59 6.24 4.32 0.09
CA LYS A 59 7.09 3.25 -0.48
C LYS A 59 6.87 1.90 0.21
N LEU A 60 6.76 1.90 1.54
CA LEU A 60 6.48 0.69 2.32
C LEU A 60 5.11 0.12 1.96
N VAL A 61 4.08 0.97 1.94
CA VAL A 61 2.71 0.59 1.60
C VAL A 61 2.61 0.03 0.19
N TRP A 62 3.21 0.70 -0.80
CA TRP A 62 3.24 0.25 -2.19
C TRP A 62 3.86 -1.15 -2.30
N SER A 63 4.98 -1.37 -1.63
CA SER A 63 5.69 -2.67 -1.64
C SER A 63 4.88 -3.76 -0.93
N ALA A 64 4.31 -3.45 0.24
CA ALA A 64 3.48 -4.36 1.02
C ALA A 64 2.21 -4.77 0.26
N TYR A 65 1.58 -3.81 -0.43
CA TYR A 65 0.42 -4.05 -1.29
C TYR A 65 0.74 -5.03 -2.42
N LEU A 66 1.77 -4.73 -3.23
CA LEU A 66 2.15 -5.60 -4.35
C LEU A 66 2.50 -7.02 -3.86
N TYR A 67 3.24 -7.11 -2.77
CA TYR A 67 3.57 -8.41 -2.17
C TYR A 67 2.32 -9.14 -1.67
N GLY A 68 1.41 -8.46 -0.97
CA GLY A 68 0.18 -9.04 -0.43
C GLY A 68 -0.72 -9.62 -1.53
N ILE A 69 -0.93 -8.87 -2.61
CA ILE A 69 -1.71 -9.31 -3.76
C ILE A 69 -1.04 -10.51 -4.47
N TRP A 70 0.27 -10.44 -4.70
CA TRP A 70 1.02 -11.54 -5.31
C TRP A 70 0.96 -12.81 -4.45
N ARG A 71 1.17 -12.68 -3.14
CA ARG A 71 1.10 -13.78 -2.17
C ARG A 71 -0.29 -14.41 -2.17
N GLN A 72 -1.35 -13.60 -2.21
CA GLN A 72 -2.72 -14.11 -2.31
C GLN A 72 -2.92 -14.95 -3.56
N ARG A 73 -2.50 -14.42 -4.71
CA ARG A 73 -2.59 -15.15 -5.98
C ARG A 73 -1.83 -16.48 -5.90
N ASN A 74 -0.67 -16.53 -5.25
CA ASN A 74 0.07 -17.77 -5.09
C ASN A 74 -0.62 -18.76 -4.15
N LYS A 75 -1.21 -18.29 -3.03
CA LYS A 75 -1.98 -19.15 -2.13
C LYS A 75 -3.16 -19.84 -2.83
N LYS A 76 -3.80 -19.17 -3.78
CA LYS A 76 -4.82 -19.77 -4.67
C LYS A 76 -4.31 -21.01 -5.40
N TYR A 77 -3.07 -20.96 -5.88
CA TYR A 77 -2.46 -22.08 -6.62
C TYR A 77 -2.04 -23.23 -5.69
N PHE A 78 -1.69 -22.94 -4.44
CA PHE A 78 -1.23 -23.93 -3.46
C PHE A 78 -2.33 -24.38 -2.46
N GLY A 79 -3.59 -24.05 -2.70
CA GLY A 79 -4.72 -24.53 -1.88
C GLY A 79 -4.78 -23.97 -0.46
N ALA A 80 -4.14 -22.83 -0.19
CA ALA A 80 -4.14 -22.20 1.14
C ALA A 80 -5.28 -21.20 1.33
N SER A 81 -5.62 -20.89 2.59
CA SER A 81 -6.69 -19.96 2.93
C SER A 81 -6.46 -18.54 2.39
N PHE A 82 -7.55 -17.95 1.90
CA PHE A 82 -7.57 -16.60 1.38
C PHE A 82 -7.78 -15.59 2.52
N LEU A 83 -7.01 -14.51 2.48
CA LEU A 83 -7.24 -13.31 3.26
C LEU A 83 -8.32 -12.45 2.60
N THR A 84 -9.16 -11.82 3.42
CA THR A 84 -10.07 -10.75 3.02
C THR A 84 -9.29 -9.48 2.66
N GLU A 85 -9.95 -8.55 1.97
CA GLU A 85 -9.40 -7.24 1.64
C GLU A 85 -8.93 -6.49 2.90
N ASP A 86 -9.75 -6.53 3.96
CA ASP A 86 -9.43 -5.91 5.25
C ASP A 86 -8.21 -6.53 5.93
N ALA A 87 -8.08 -7.86 5.86
CA ALA A 87 -6.93 -8.56 6.43
C ALA A 87 -5.62 -8.19 5.72
N ILE A 88 -5.65 -7.92 4.42
CA ILE A 88 -4.48 -7.41 3.69
C ILE A 88 -4.19 -5.98 4.10
N LEU A 89 -5.22 -5.13 4.24
CA LEU A 89 -5.04 -3.76 4.68
C LEU A 89 -4.42 -3.67 6.09
N ILE A 90 -4.83 -4.55 7.01
CA ILE A 90 -4.24 -4.68 8.34
C ILE A 90 -2.76 -5.06 8.23
N GLN A 91 -2.40 -6.08 7.43
CA GLN A 91 -1.00 -6.47 7.21
C GLN A 91 -0.15 -5.33 6.64
N ILE A 92 -0.71 -4.52 5.74
CA ILE A 92 -0.02 -3.34 5.22
C ILE A 92 0.29 -2.35 6.35
N LYS A 93 -0.68 -2.06 7.22
CA LYS A 93 -0.49 -1.17 8.38
C LYS A 93 0.54 -1.73 9.35
N GLU A 94 0.49 -3.02 9.65
CA GLU A 94 1.48 -3.69 10.52
C GLU A 94 2.89 -3.60 9.97
N ILE A 95 3.08 -3.79 8.65
CA ILE A 95 4.38 -3.65 8.01
C ILE A 95 4.91 -2.22 8.13
N VAL A 96 4.06 -1.21 7.94
CA VAL A 96 4.44 0.20 8.09
C VAL A 96 4.83 0.48 9.55
N TRP A 97 3.98 0.06 10.50
CA TRP A 97 4.22 0.23 11.92
C TRP A 97 5.52 -0.45 12.36
N ALA A 98 5.73 -1.73 12.04
CA ALA A 98 6.94 -2.45 12.43
C ALA A 98 8.24 -1.84 11.86
N ARG A 99 8.16 -1.19 10.70
CA ARG A 99 9.32 -0.54 10.04
C ARG A 99 9.63 0.85 10.59
N LEU A 100 8.64 1.53 11.16
CA LEU A 100 8.74 2.93 11.58
C LEU A 100 8.64 3.14 13.09
N GLY A 101 7.95 2.27 13.83
CA GLY A 101 7.71 2.40 15.27
C GLY A 101 8.95 2.34 16.16
N GLY A 102 10.09 1.88 15.62
CA GLY A 102 11.39 1.92 16.32
C GLY A 102 12.32 3.04 15.85
N ARG A 103 11.88 3.95 14.97
CA ARG A 103 12.74 4.99 14.41
C ARG A 103 12.46 6.34 15.06
N PRO A 104 13.49 7.16 15.33
CA PRO A 104 13.28 8.54 15.77
C PRO A 104 12.64 9.32 14.62
N ILE A 105 11.36 9.66 14.78
CA ILE A 105 10.62 10.52 13.87
C ILE A 105 10.54 11.90 14.53
N ASN A 106 10.88 12.96 13.79
CA ASN A 106 10.74 14.32 14.30
C ASN A 106 9.26 14.67 14.48
N GLY A 107 8.74 14.49 15.71
CA GLY A 107 7.34 14.74 16.07
C GLY A 107 6.98 16.22 16.25
N THR A 108 7.95 17.14 16.18
CA THR A 108 7.68 18.59 16.19
C THR A 108 7.13 19.09 14.86
N ASP A 109 7.31 18.31 13.78
CA ASP A 109 6.71 18.58 12.49
C ASP A 109 5.24 18.08 12.50
N LEU A 110 4.31 19.02 12.36
CA LEU A 110 2.86 18.75 12.40
C LEU A 110 2.42 17.74 11.33
N VAL A 111 3.06 17.75 10.16
CA VAL A 111 2.74 16.80 9.07
C VAL A 111 3.17 15.39 9.49
N ASN A 112 4.34 15.24 10.09
CA ASN A 112 4.79 13.95 10.62
C ASN A 112 3.91 13.48 11.77
N ALA A 113 3.50 14.37 12.68
CA ALA A 113 2.61 14.03 13.78
C ALA A 113 1.25 13.52 13.29
N SER A 114 0.62 14.21 12.33
CA SER A 114 -0.63 13.75 11.72
C SER A 114 -0.47 12.42 10.99
N LEU A 115 0.63 12.22 10.25
CA LEU A 115 0.90 10.94 9.59
C LEU A 115 1.08 9.81 10.60
N CYS A 116 1.82 10.04 11.67
CA CYS A 116 1.98 9.06 12.74
C CYS A 116 0.61 8.67 13.34
N ALA A 117 -0.28 9.62 13.59
CA ALA A 117 -1.64 9.35 14.06
C ALA A 117 -2.47 8.52 13.06
N TYR A 118 -2.47 8.88 11.76
CA TYR A 118 -3.21 8.14 10.74
C TYR A 118 -2.74 6.69 10.56
N TRP A 119 -1.44 6.44 10.77
CA TRP A 119 -0.81 5.14 10.59
C TRP A 119 -0.65 4.35 11.90
N GLY A 120 -1.11 4.88 13.04
CA GLY A 120 -0.97 4.24 14.35
C GLY A 120 0.48 4.10 14.82
N ILE A 121 1.38 4.95 14.31
CA ILE A 121 2.79 4.99 14.70
C ILE A 121 2.86 5.85 15.97
N ILE A 122 2.71 5.21 17.13
CA ILE A 122 2.90 5.86 18.42
C ILE A 122 4.40 5.88 18.71
N GLY A 123 4.95 7.06 19.01
CA GLY A 123 6.31 7.24 19.49
C GLY A 123 6.39 7.12 21.00
#